data_AF-A0A536IYI1-F1
#
_entry.id   AF-A0A536IYI1-F1
#
_cell.length_a   1.000
_cell.length_b   1.000
_cell.length_c   1.000
_cell.angle_alpha   90.00
_cell.angle_beta   90.00
_cell.angle_gamma   90.00
#
_symmetry.space_group_name_H-M   'P 1'
#
loop_
_entity.id
_entity.type
_entity.pdbx_description
1 polymer ?
#
loop_
_entity_poly.entity_id
_entity_poly.type
_entity_poly.pdbx_seq_one_letter_code
_entity_poly.pdbx_strand_id
1 'polypeptide(L)' 'MPLVKVNLLKGRSDEEKESIAASIQTALISTLKVPDADRYQVFNEYDGESFRHTSGYLGMTYTDQLLIIE' A
#
# COMPACT_ATOMS: atom_id res chain seq x y z
N MET A 1 15.94 -5.30 6.37
CA MET A 1 15.42 -3.97 6.73
C MET A 1 14.85 -3.24 5.52
N PRO A 2 13.78 -3.78 4.90
CA PRO A 2 13.04 -3.07 3.86
C PRO A 2 12.23 -1.91 4.49
N LEU A 3 12.17 -0.79 3.78
CA LEU A 3 11.25 0.31 4.06
C LEU A 3 10.16 0.26 3.01
N VAL A 4 8.92 0.04 3.42
CA VAL A 4 7.78 0.05 2.51
C VAL A 4 7.10 1.40 2.52
N LYS A 5 6.84 1.98 1.35
CA LYS A 5 5.99 3.16 1.22
C LYS A 5 4.70 2.77 0.54
N VAL A 6 3.59 3.12 1.18
CA VAL A 6 2.24 2.90 0.67
C VAL A 6 1.68 4.26 0.28
N ASN A 7 1.54 4.50 -1.02
CA ASN A 7 0.97 5.73 -1.56
C ASN A 7 -0.49 5.47 -1.95
N LEU A 8 -1.40 6.27 -1.40
CA LEU A 8 -2.84 6.05 -1.54
C LEU A 8 -3.66 7.34 -1.57
N LEU A 9 -4.87 7.26 -2.10
CA LEU A 9 -5.87 8.32 -1.99
C LEU A 9 -6.42 8.40 -0.56
N LYS A 10 -6.54 9.62 -0.03
CA LYS A 10 -7.18 9.92 1.27
C LYS A 10 -8.59 9.33 1.37
N GLY A 11 -8.99 8.97 2.60
CA GLY A 11 -10.37 8.57 2.92
C GLY A 11 -10.52 7.12 3.38
N ARG A 12 -9.43 6.34 3.44
CA ARG A 12 -9.43 5.03 4.08
C ARG A 12 -9.51 5.16 5.60
N SER A 13 -10.20 4.22 6.24
CA SER A 13 -10.25 4.16 7.70
C SER A 13 -8.91 3.67 8.28
N ASP A 14 -8.70 3.91 9.56
CA ASP A 14 -7.50 3.43 10.25
C ASP A 14 -7.46 1.90 10.32
N GLU A 15 -8.62 1.24 10.46
CA GLU A 15 -8.73 -0.22 10.41
C GLU A 15 -8.32 -0.80 9.05
N GLU A 16 -8.70 -0.13 7.95
CA GLU A 16 -8.30 -0.55 6.61
C GLU A 16 -6.79 -0.40 6.42
N LYS A 17 -6.21 0.72 6.88
CA LYS A 17 -4.76 0.95 6.82
C LYS A 17 -3.97 -0.09 7.62
N GLU A 18 -4.45 -0.48 8.82
CA GLU A 18 -3.83 -1.55 9.60
C GLU A 18 -3.91 -2.92 8.90
N SER A 19 -5.04 -3.23 8.27
CA SER A 19 -5.20 -4.46 7.49
C SER A 19 -4.21 -4.52 6.31
N ILE A 20 -4.03 -3.40 5.60
CA ILE A 20 -3.03 -3.28 4.53
C ILE A 20 -1.62 -3.49 5.09
N ALA A 21 -1.28 -2.82 6.19
CA ALA A 21 0.04 -2.90 6.80
C ALA A 21 0.40 -4.33 7.27
N ALA A 22 -0.57 -5.02 7.88
CA ALA A 22 -0.43 -6.42 8.30
C ALA A 22 -0.26 -7.37 7.10
N SER A 23 -1.00 -7.12 6.01
CA SER A 23 -0.91 -7.90 4.78
C SER A 23 0.46 -7.75 4.12
N ILE A 24 0.99 -6.52 4.05
CA ILE A 24 2.34 -6.24 3.55
C ILE A 24 3.39 -6.96 4.40
N GLN A 25 3.30 -6.87 5.74
CA GLN A 25 4.26 -7.53 6.62
C GLN A 25 4.25 -9.05 6.45
N THR A 26 3.05 -9.64 6.33
CA THR A 26 2.88 -11.07 6.06
C THR A 26 3.55 -11.48 4.73
N ALA A 27 3.42 -10.67 3.68
CA ALA A 27 4.07 -10.91 2.40
C ALA A 27 5.61 -10.83 2.51
N LEU A 28 6.14 -9.84 3.25
CA LEU A 28 7.59 -9.70 3.48
C LEU A 28 8.17 -10.88 4.28
N ILE A 29 7.52 -11.28 5.37
CA ILE A 29 7.95 -12.42 6.19
C ILE A 29 7.92 -13.71 5.34
N SER A 30 6.84 -13.94 4.61
CA SER A 30 6.67 -15.17 3.83
C SER A 30 7.65 -15.28 2.67
N THR A 31 7.97 -14.16 2.01
CA THR A 31 8.77 -14.13 0.78
C THR A 31 10.25 -13.87 1.04
N LEU A 32 10.57 -12.90 1.89
CA LEU A 32 11.94 -12.44 2.14
C LEU A 32 12.51 -12.95 3.47
N LYS A 33 11.71 -13.65 4.28
CA LYS A 33 12.11 -14.20 5.59
C LYS A 33 12.64 -13.15 6.57
N VAL A 34 12.15 -11.92 6.46
CA VAL A 34 12.45 -10.87 7.45
C VAL A 34 11.81 -11.23 8.81
N PRO A 35 12.41 -10.82 9.93
CA PRO A 35 11.78 -10.93 11.24
C PRO A 35 10.47 -10.13 11.30
N ASP A 36 9.52 -10.55 12.13
CA ASP A 36 8.28 -9.81 12.33
C ASP A 36 8.51 -8.36 12.81
N ALA A 37 9.51 -8.17 13.67
CA ALA A 37 9.93 -6.87 14.17
C ALA A 37 10.59 -5.96 13.11
N ASP A 38 10.99 -6.49 11.94
CA ASP A 38 11.51 -5.71 10.81
C ASP A 38 10.34 -5.10 10.02
N ARG A 39 9.58 -4.20 10.69
CA ARG A 39 8.36 -3.57 10.18
C ARG A 39 8.53 -2.05 10.07
N TYR A 40 9.05 -1.60 8.93
CA TYR A 40 9.19 -0.18 8.60
C TYR A 40 8.27 0.18 7.44
N GLN A 41 7.16 0.85 7.73
CA GLN A 41 6.14 1.18 6.74
C GLN A 41 5.67 2.62 6.91
N VAL A 42 5.51 3.34 5.79
CA VAL A 42 5.03 4.73 5.75
C VAL A 42 3.84 4.82 4.82
N PHE A 43 2.76 5.42 5.31
CA PHE A 43 1.53 5.64 4.54
C PHE A 43 1.49 7.12 4.11
N ASN A 44 1.53 7.36 2.81
CA ASN A 44 1.39 8.69 2.22
C ASN A 44 -0.02 8.82 1.64
N GLU A 45 -0.81 9.71 2.22
CA GLU A 45 -2.18 9.96 1.78
C GLU A 45 -2.26 11.24 0.95
N TYR A 46 -2.73 11.09 -0.28
CA TYR A 46 -2.82 12.16 -1.27
C TYR A 46 -4.29 12.54 -1.53
N ASP A 47 -4.54 13.79 -1.88
CA ASP A 47 -5.83 14.19 -2.46
C ASP A 47 -5.95 13.74 -3.92
N GLY A 48 -7.17 13.84 -4.48
CA GLY A 48 -7.44 13.45 -5.87
C GLY A 48 -6.71 14.30 -6.91
N GLU A 49 -6.24 15.49 -6.54
CA GLU A 49 -5.43 16.34 -7.42
C GLU A 49 -3.94 15.94 -7.40
N SER A 50 -3.50 15.19 -6.40
CA SER A 50 -2.10 14.77 -6.26
C SER A 50 -1.90 13.29 -6.58
N PHE A 51 -2.98 12.51 -6.69
CA PHE A 51 -2.95 11.07 -6.97
C PHE A 51 -3.66 10.74 -8.28
N ARG A 52 -2.89 10.60 -9.36
CA ARG A 52 -3.42 10.28 -10.70
C ARG A 52 -2.93 8.92 -11.15
N HIS A 53 -3.85 8.05 -11.56
CA HIS A 53 -3.55 6.81 -12.25
C HIS A 53 -4.54 6.60 -13.40
N THR A 54 -4.18 5.72 -14.35
CA THR A 54 -5.11 5.29 -15.39
C THR A 54 -6.29 4.52 -14.77
N SER A 55 -7.47 4.59 -15.37
CA SER A 55 -8.64 3.78 -14.96
C SER A 55 -8.50 2.29 -15.31
N GLY A 56 -7.50 1.95 -16.12
CA GLY A 56 -7.18 0.57 -16.48
C GLY A 56 -5.97 0.46 -17.39
N TYR A 57 -5.33 -0.71 -17.38
CA TYR A 57 -4.20 -1.03 -18.25
C TYR A 57 -4.12 -2.56 -18.45
N LEU A 58 -3.67 -2.98 -19.65
CA LEU A 58 -3.54 -4.40 -20.02
C LEU A 58 -4.79 -5.26 -19.74
N GLY A 59 -5.98 -4.72 -20.05
CA GLY A 59 -7.25 -5.43 -19.87
C GLY A 59 -7.76 -5.49 -18.43
N MET A 60 -7.09 -4.83 -17.48
CA MET A 60 -7.56 -4.65 -16.11
C MET A 60 -8.21 -3.30 -15.93
N THR A 61 -9.23 -3.24 -15.08
CA THR A 61 -9.85 -1.99 -14.61
C THR A 61 -9.43 -1.76 -13.18
N TYR A 62 -9.06 -0.52 -12.85
CA TYR A 62 -8.67 -0.10 -11.51
C TYR A 62 -9.76 0.77 -10.91
N THR A 63 -9.95 0.64 -9.60
CA THR A 63 -10.76 1.59 -8.83
C THR A 63 -9.89 2.78 -8.42
N ASP A 64 -10.53 3.88 -7.99
CA ASP A 64 -9.83 5.05 -7.43
C ASP A 64 -9.08 4.73 -6.12
N GLN A 65 -9.36 3.57 -5.53
CA GLN A 65 -8.69 3.06 -4.34
C GLN A 65 -7.39 2.28 -4.67
N LEU A 66 -6.66 2.70 -5.70
CA LEU A 66 -5.37 2.11 -6.04
C LEU A 66 -4.36 2.26 -4.88
N LEU A 67 -3.52 1.24 -4.68
CA LEU A 67 -2.36 1.28 -3.79
C LEU A 67 -1.09 1.19 -4.65
N ILE A 68 -0.17 2.12 -4.46
CA ILE A 68 1.18 2.06 -5.05
C ILE A 68 2.15 1.75 -3.91
N ILE A 69 2.83 0.61 -4.01
CA ILE A 69 3.75 0.10 -2.99
C ILE A 69 5.17 0.15 -3.55
N GLU A 70 6.08 0.81 -2.83
CA GLU A 70 7.52 0.95 -3.14
C GLU A 70 8.39 0.32 -2.04
#